data_AF-A0A950L8E3-F1
#
_entry.id   AF-A0A950L8E3-F1
#
_cell.length_a   1.000
_cell.length_b   1.000
_cell.length_c   1.000
_cell.angle_alpha   90.00
_cell.angle_beta   90.00
_cell.angle_gamma   90.00
#
_symmetry.space_group_name_H-M   'P 1'
#
loop_
_entity.id
_entity.type
_entity.pdbx_description
1 polymer ?
#
loop_
_entity_poly.entity_id
_entity_poly.type
_entity_poly.pdbx_seq_one_letter_code
_entity_poly.pdbx_strand_id
1 'polypeptide(L)'
;MARSITLTGELRLSNLAGIKGLSTAYVLDSEFVFEQQTRFTALGQPYQPLQILNRAVNALTVGYAGAWGGSPATGQLTYEISAGYGIDGYGKPGPLASGVLAYSWGSFEARIRASYIQNIGRTGGTTAIYGASLTWLF
;
A
#
# COMPACT_ATOMS: atom_id res chain seq x y z
N MET A 1 -28.85 13.13 4.09
CA MET A 1 -27.44 13.56 4.17
C MET A 1 -26.73 12.64 5.15
N ALA A 2 -25.45 12.36 4.96
CA ALA A 2 -24.64 11.60 5.93
C ALA A 2 -23.55 12.52 6.48
N ARG A 3 -23.26 12.41 7.78
CA ARG A 3 -22.13 13.08 8.43
C ARG A 3 -21.07 12.05 8.73
N SER A 4 -19.87 12.22 8.18
CA SER A 4 -18.73 11.35 8.43
C SER A 4 -17.47 12.14 8.79
N ILE A 5 -16.54 11.45 9.46
CA ILE A 5 -15.16 11.89 9.68
C ILE A 5 -14.26 10.86 9.02
N THR A 6 -13.30 11.35 8.24
CA THR A 6 -12.24 10.54 7.64
C THR A 6 -10.92 10.85 8.33
N LEU A 7 -10.20 9.81 8.76
CA LEU A 7 -8.86 9.91 9.33
C LEU A 7 -7.93 9.04 8.50
N THR A 8 -6.96 9.69 7.87
CA THR A 8 -5.86 9.04 7.13
C THR A 8 -4.54 9.50 7.71
N GLY A 9 -3.59 8.57 7.83
CA GLY A 9 -2.28 8.89 8.37
C GLY A 9 -1.27 7.77 8.16
N GLU A 10 0.00 8.15 8.18
CA GLU A 10 1.12 7.23 8.13
C GLU A 10 2.14 7.62 9.22
N LEU A 11 2.60 6.63 9.97
CA LEU A 11 3.75 6.74 10.84
C LEU A 11 4.88 5.90 10.24
N ARG A 12 6.00 6.53 9.90
CA ARG A 12 7.16 5.87 9.31
C ARG A 12 8.39 6.04 10.19
N LEU A 13 9.11 4.94 10.40
CA LEU A 13 10.40 4.92 11.06
C LEU A 13 11.46 4.36 10.10
N SER A 14 12.49 5.15 9.84
CA SER A 14 13.63 4.77 9.01
C SER A 14 14.84 4.40 9.86
N ASN A 15 15.73 3.60 9.28
CA ASN A 15 16.92 3.07 9.95
C ASN A 15 16.58 2.33 11.25
N LEU A 16 15.55 1.47 11.18
CA LEU A 16 15.07 0.69 12.32
C LEU A 16 16.23 -0.12 12.92
N ALA A 17 16.38 -0.06 14.24
CA ALA A 17 17.49 -0.70 14.98
C ALA A 17 18.90 -0.30 14.47
N GLY A 18 19.05 0.88 13.87
CA GLY A 18 20.33 1.38 13.34
C GLY A 18 20.75 0.77 11.99
N ILE A 19 19.93 -0.10 11.39
CA ILE A 19 20.24 -0.73 10.12
C ILE A 19 19.86 0.22 8.98
N LYS A 20 20.87 0.72 8.27
CA LYS A 20 20.65 1.62 7.12
C LYS A 20 19.76 0.94 6.08
N GLY A 21 18.70 1.63 5.67
CA GLY A 21 17.78 1.14 4.65
C GLY A 21 16.67 0.23 5.18
N LEU A 22 16.74 -0.24 6.43
CA LEU A 22 15.61 -0.90 7.09
C LEU A 22 14.61 0.15 7.57
N SER A 23 13.34 -0.04 7.24
CA SER A 23 12.25 0.86 7.62
C SER A 23 11.00 0.09 8.00
N THR A 24 10.14 0.74 8.76
CA THR A 24 8.79 0.26 9.01
C THR A 24 7.81 1.41 8.88
N ALA A 25 6.61 1.12 8.38
CA ALA A 25 5.54 2.09 8.30
C ALA A 25 4.23 1.47 8.80
N TYR A 26 3.48 2.26 9.56
CA TYR A 26 2.11 1.97 9.92
C TYR A 26 1.20 2.96 9.22
N VAL A 27 0.18 2.45 8.53
CA VAL A 27 -0.81 3.24 7.78
C VAL A 27 -2.19 3.00 8.38
N LEU A 28 -2.93 4.10 8.58
CA LEU A 28 -4.33 4.10 8.98
C LEU A 28 -5.15 4.81 7.91
N ASP A 29 -6.20 4.15 7.43
CA ASP A 29 -7.23 4.73 6.57
C ASP A 29 -8.60 4.37 7.15
N SER A 30 -9.33 5.37 7.63
CA SER A 30 -10.59 5.15 8.34
C SER A 30 -11.66 6.18 8.01
N GLU A 31 -12.90 5.73 8.01
CA GLU A 31 -14.11 6.53 7.85
C GLU A 31 -15.12 6.14 8.92
N PHE A 32 -15.66 7.12 9.64
CA PHE A 32 -16.68 6.94 10.67
C PHE A 32 -17.90 7.78 10.34
N VAL A 33 -19.06 7.14 10.25
CA VAL A 33 -20.37 7.75 9.98
C VAL A 33 -21.11 7.94 11.31
N PHE A 34 -21.48 9.17 11.63
CA PHE A 34 -22.16 9.51 12.89
C PHE A 34 -23.67 9.65 12.73
N GLU A 35 -24.12 10.13 11.56
CA GLU A 35 -25.51 10.39 11.29
C GLU A 35 -25.82 10.01 9.84
N GLN A 36 -26.87 9.22 9.65
CA GLN A 36 -27.40 8.88 8.34
C GLN A 36 -28.88 9.24 8.31
N GLN A 37 -29.24 10.24 7.51
CA GLN A 37 -30.65 10.55 7.30
C GLN A 37 -31.25 9.59 6.28
N THR A 38 -32.24 8.81 6.73
CA THR A 38 -33.06 7.96 5.86
C THR A 38 -33.97 8.86 5.02
N ARG A 39 -33.85 8.74 3.69
CA ARG A 39 -34.82 9.34 2.77
C ARG A 39 -35.98 8.38 2.57
N PHE A 40 -37.15 8.88 2.23
CA PHE A 40 -38.30 8.05 1.87
C PHE A 40 -38.62 8.26 0.39
N THR A 41 -39.06 7.20 -0.28
CA THR A 41 -39.57 7.27 -1.65
C THR A 41 -40.95 7.93 -1.66
N ALA A 42 -41.45 8.28 -2.85
CA ALA A 42 -42.81 8.83 -3.00
C ALA A 42 -43.93 7.90 -2.48
N LEU A 43 -43.62 6.60 -2.30
CA LEU A 43 -44.53 5.58 -1.74
C LEU A 43 -44.36 5.40 -0.23
N GLY A 44 -43.61 6.27 0.44
CA GLY A 44 -43.36 6.20 1.89
C GLY A 44 -42.40 5.08 2.32
N GLN A 45 -41.77 4.38 1.37
CA GLN A 45 -40.79 3.34 1.68
C GLN A 45 -39.44 3.97 2.00
N PRO A 46 -38.68 3.48 3.00
CA PRO A 46 -37.33 3.96 3.25
C PRO A 46 -36.46 3.68 2.02
N TYR A 47 -35.89 4.74 1.46
CA TYR A 47 -34.87 4.67 0.43
C TYR A 47 -33.60 4.10 1.07
N GLN A 48 -33.18 2.92 0.64
CA GLN A 48 -31.91 2.31 1.06
C GLN A 48 -30.81 2.72 0.06
N PRO A 49 -30.01 3.77 0.33
CA PRO A 49 -28.77 3.95 -0.40
C PRO A 49 -27.81 2.79 -0.09
N LEU A 50 -26.77 2.63 -0.93
CA LEU A 50 -25.61 1.77 -0.63
C LEU A 50 -25.22 1.94 0.85
N GLN A 51 -25.00 0.82 1.55
CA GLN A 51 -24.61 0.84 2.96
C GLN A 51 -23.33 1.67 3.14
N ILE A 52 -23.45 2.84 3.76
CA ILE A 52 -22.29 3.61 4.24
C ILE A 52 -21.93 3.00 5.59
N LEU A 53 -20.77 2.37 5.66
CA LEU A 53 -20.30 1.67 6.85
C LEU A 53 -19.11 2.42 7.42
N ASN A 54 -18.95 2.33 8.74
CA ASN A 54 -17.66 2.66 9.33
C ASN A 54 -16.63 1.71 8.70
N ARG A 55 -15.39 2.16 8.55
CA ARG A 55 -14.28 1.37 8.05
C ARG A 55 -13.02 1.84 8.73
N ALA A 56 -12.16 0.90 9.10
CA ALA A 56 -10.84 1.22 9.63
C ALA A 56 -9.86 0.18 9.11
N VAL A 57 -9.00 0.60 8.19
CA VAL A 57 -7.93 -0.22 7.63
C VAL A 57 -6.61 0.20 8.25
N ASN A 58 -5.95 -0.79 8.81
CA ASN A 58 -4.67 -0.67 9.47
C ASN A 58 -3.68 -1.52 8.68
N ALA A 59 -2.53 -0.98 8.31
CA ALA A 59 -1.48 -1.76 7.68
C ALA A 59 -0.14 -1.50 8.36
N LEU A 60 0.63 -2.56 8.58
CA LEU A 60 2.01 -2.47 9.03
C LEU A 60 2.90 -3.04 7.93
N THR A 61 3.94 -2.30 7.56
CA THR A 61 4.93 -2.73 6.57
C THR A 61 6.33 -2.61 7.14
N VAL A 62 7.20 -3.49 6.65
CA VAL A 62 8.64 -3.47 6.87
C VAL A 62 9.30 -3.50 5.50
N GLY A 63 10.26 -2.62 5.29
CA GLY A 63 10.97 -2.50 4.02
C GLY A 63 12.48 -2.48 4.25
N TYR A 64 13.22 -2.99 3.28
CA TYR A 64 14.66 -2.89 3.23
C TYR A 64 15.09 -2.41 1.83
N ALA A 65 15.81 -1.30 1.79
CA ALA A 65 16.41 -0.77 0.58
C ALA A 65 17.93 -0.73 0.70
N GLY A 66 18.62 -1.08 -0.37
CA GLY A 66 20.08 -1.11 -0.39
C GLY A 66 20.66 -0.98 -1.78
N ALA A 67 21.97 -0.81 -1.80
CA ALA A 67 22.75 -0.75 -3.03
C ALA A 67 24.06 -1.52 -2.84
N TRP A 68 24.51 -2.16 -3.92
CA TRP A 68 25.77 -2.88 -3.99
C TRP A 68 26.50 -2.52 -5.29
N GLY A 69 27.83 -2.46 -5.24
CA GLY A 69 28.66 -1.95 -6.33
C GLY A 69 29.12 -0.51 -6.11
N GLY A 70 29.84 0.03 -7.10
CA GLY A 70 30.49 1.33 -7.01
C GLY A 70 29.55 2.48 -7.39
N SER A 71 29.47 2.74 -8.70
CA SER A 71 28.66 3.81 -9.29
C SER A 71 27.81 3.27 -10.46
N PRO A 72 26.74 3.98 -10.87
CA PRO A 72 25.99 3.63 -12.07
C PRO A 72 26.86 3.47 -13.32
N ALA A 73 27.94 4.26 -13.44
CA ALA A 73 28.87 4.17 -14.57
C ALA A 73 29.64 2.84 -14.61
N THR A 74 29.94 2.27 -13.44
CA THR A 74 30.77 1.05 -13.30
C THR A 74 29.97 -0.22 -13.04
N GLY A 75 28.66 -0.11 -12.84
CA GLY A 75 27.82 -1.19 -12.32
C GLY A 75 27.38 -0.89 -10.89
N GLN A 76 26.08 -0.70 -10.71
CA GLN A 76 25.45 -0.59 -9.40
C GLN A 76 24.14 -1.38 -9.39
N LEU A 77 24.01 -2.30 -8.44
CA LEU A 77 22.77 -3.00 -8.14
C LEU A 77 22.05 -2.28 -7.01
N THR A 78 20.86 -1.76 -7.26
CA THR A 78 19.95 -1.27 -6.23
C THR A 78 18.80 -2.24 -6.04
N TYR A 79 18.33 -2.35 -4.82
CA TYR A 79 17.25 -3.26 -4.48
C TYR A 79 16.38 -2.67 -3.39
N GLU A 80 15.09 -2.95 -3.47
CA GLU A 80 14.10 -2.59 -2.48
C GLU A 80 13.15 -3.77 -2.32
N ILE A 81 12.96 -4.21 -1.09
CA ILE A 81 11.96 -5.22 -0.74
C ILE A 81 11.07 -4.65 0.35
N SER A 82 9.78 -4.93 0.29
CA SER A 82 8.85 -4.61 1.36
C SER A 82 7.86 -5.75 1.56
N ALA A 83 7.46 -5.95 2.81
CA ALA A 83 6.43 -6.89 3.17
C ALA A 83 5.59 -6.30 4.30
N GLY A 84 4.34 -6.70 4.37
CA GLY A 84 3.45 -6.16 5.37
C GLY A 84 2.17 -6.95 5.48
N TYR A 85 1.35 -6.47 6.39
CA TYR A 85 0.07 -7.07 6.70
C TYR A 85 -0.91 -5.97 7.03
N GLY A 86 -2.10 -6.05 6.45
CA GLY A 86 -3.17 -5.13 6.79
C GLY A 86 -4.44 -5.84 7.22
N ILE A 87 -5.24 -5.12 8.00
CA ILE A 87 -6.45 -5.58 8.67
C ILE A 87 -7.52 -4.51 8.50
N ASP A 88 -8.71 -4.92 8.09
CA ASP A 88 -9.91 -4.08 8.04
C ASP A 88 -10.87 -4.55 9.14
N GLY A 89 -11.49 -3.61 9.86
CA GLY A 89 -12.43 -3.90 10.95
C GLY A 89 -13.62 -4.78 10.57
N TYR A 90 -13.91 -4.93 9.27
CA TYR A 90 -15.03 -5.73 8.74
C TYR A 90 -14.58 -6.91 7.86
N GLY A 91 -13.28 -7.08 7.65
CA GLY A 91 -12.74 -7.89 6.56
C GLY A 91 -11.73 -8.93 7.00
N LYS A 92 -11.35 -9.78 6.04
CA LYS A 92 -10.21 -10.67 6.23
C LYS A 92 -8.92 -9.85 6.11
N PRO A 93 -7.94 -10.09 6.99
CA PRO A 93 -6.64 -9.46 6.83
C PRO A 93 -5.92 -10.00 5.58
N GLY A 94 -4.98 -9.22 5.07
CA GLY A 94 -4.31 -9.48 3.80
C GLY A 94 -2.81 -9.17 3.86
N PRO A 95 -1.95 -10.12 3.48
CA PRO A 95 -0.54 -9.83 3.30
C PRO A 95 -0.32 -8.96 2.05
N LEU A 96 0.74 -8.16 2.11
CA LEU A 96 1.27 -7.42 0.98
C LEU A 96 2.78 -7.63 0.92
N ALA A 97 3.32 -7.73 -0.29
CA ALA A 97 4.75 -7.83 -0.54
C ALA A 97 5.09 -7.13 -1.85
N SER A 98 6.23 -6.47 -1.91
CA SER A 98 6.77 -5.93 -3.14
C SER A 98 8.28 -6.03 -3.16
N GLY A 99 8.84 -6.11 -4.36
CA GLY A 99 10.27 -6.18 -4.59
C GLY A 99 10.62 -5.50 -5.89
N VAL A 100 11.72 -4.76 -5.88
CA VAL A 100 12.31 -4.13 -7.04
C VAL A 100 13.81 -4.42 -7.01
N LEU A 101 14.34 -4.83 -8.16
CA LEU A 101 15.76 -4.95 -8.42
C LEU A 101 16.08 -4.07 -9.62
N ALA A 102 17.09 -3.21 -9.51
CA ALA A 102 17.57 -2.42 -10.63
C ALA A 102 19.09 -2.50 -10.74
N TYR A 103 19.59 -2.74 -11.93
CA TYR A 103 21.00 -2.79 -12.24
C TYR A 103 21.33 -1.69 -13.24
N SER A 104 22.23 -0.78 -12.86
CA SER A 104 22.67 0.34 -13.69
C SER A 104 24.10 0.09 -14.16
N TRP A 105 24.35 0.25 -15.46
CA TRP A 105 25.69 0.14 -16.08
C TRP A 105 25.86 1.17 -17.19
N GLY A 106 26.91 1.98 -17.10
CA GLY A 106 27.13 3.08 -18.03
C GLY A 106 25.91 4.02 -18.05
N SER A 107 25.28 4.14 -19.22
CA SER A 107 24.07 4.93 -19.43
C SER A 107 22.78 4.10 -19.39
N PHE A 108 22.80 2.86 -18.90
CA PHE A 108 21.60 2.01 -18.91
C PHE A 108 21.19 1.61 -17.50
N GLU A 109 19.89 1.44 -17.28
CA GLU A 109 19.32 0.81 -16.10
C GLU A 109 18.28 -0.23 -16.51
N ALA A 110 18.52 -1.49 -16.14
CA ALA A 110 17.52 -2.54 -16.19
C ALA A 110 16.85 -2.66 -14.83
N ARG A 111 15.52 -2.76 -14.81
CA ARG A 111 14.74 -2.92 -13.59
C ARG A 111 13.74 -4.05 -13.75
N ILE A 112 13.59 -4.85 -12.72
CA ILE A 112 12.51 -5.82 -12.56
C ILE A 112 11.74 -5.51 -11.28
N ARG A 113 10.42 -5.68 -11.32
CA ARG A 113 9.55 -5.47 -10.17
C ARG A 113 8.52 -6.59 -10.05
N ALA A 114 8.20 -6.93 -8.81
CA ALA A 114 7.11 -7.81 -8.48
C ALA A 114 6.35 -7.23 -7.28
N SER A 115 5.03 -7.37 -7.26
CA SER A 115 4.23 -7.08 -6.08
C SER A 115 3.06 -8.03 -5.97
N TYR A 116 2.73 -8.39 -4.75
CA TYR A 116 1.58 -9.21 -4.39
C TYR A 116 0.80 -8.48 -3.29
N ILE A 117 -0.50 -8.32 -3.51
CA ILE A 117 -1.39 -7.68 -2.54
C ILE A 117 -2.63 -8.55 -2.43
N GLN A 118 -2.94 -8.98 -1.21
CA GLN A 118 -4.25 -9.53 -0.91
C GLN A 118 -5.15 -8.38 -0.42
N ASN A 119 -6.19 -8.08 -1.21
CA ASN A 119 -7.14 -7.02 -0.90
C ASN A 119 -7.85 -7.33 0.41
N ILE A 120 -7.90 -6.31 1.27
CA ILE A 120 -8.47 -6.35 2.59
C ILE A 120 -9.89 -5.77 2.50
N GLY A 121 -10.88 -6.46 3.07
CA GLY A 121 -12.28 -6.02 3.07
C GLY A 121 -13.27 -7.17 2.92
N ARG A 122 -14.52 -6.83 2.58
CA ARG A 122 -15.65 -7.77 2.43
C ARG A 122 -15.53 -8.70 1.22
N THR A 123 -15.00 -8.19 0.12
CA THR A 123 -14.74 -8.97 -1.10
C THR A 123 -13.25 -9.27 -1.18
N GLY A 124 -12.90 -10.54 -1.00
CA GLY A 124 -11.53 -11.01 -1.14
C GLY A 124 -11.07 -10.93 -2.59
N GLY A 125 -9.86 -10.43 -2.79
CA GLY A 125 -9.20 -10.41 -4.10
C GLY A 125 -7.70 -10.45 -3.92
N THR A 126 -6.99 -10.94 -4.92
CA THR A 126 -5.53 -10.90 -4.95
C THR A 126 -5.10 -10.16 -6.20
N THR A 127 -4.07 -9.33 -6.06
CA THR A 127 -3.46 -8.60 -7.17
C THR A 127 -1.98 -8.93 -7.18
N ALA A 128 -1.53 -9.51 -8.29
CA ALA A 128 -0.11 -9.74 -8.54
C ALA A 128 0.30 -8.90 -9.75
N ILE A 129 1.42 -8.18 -9.62
CA ILE A 129 1.97 -7.34 -10.68
C ILE A 129 3.42 -7.78 -10.89
N TYR A 130 3.78 -7.99 -12.14
CA TYR A 130 5.15 -8.25 -12.56
C TYR A 130 5.51 -7.26 -13.66
N GLY A 131 6.74 -6.80 -13.68
CA GLY A 131 7.19 -5.87 -14.71
C GLY A 131 8.70 -5.87 -14.87
N ALA A 132 9.13 -5.51 -16.07
CA ALA A 132 10.53 -5.25 -16.37
C ALA A 132 10.62 -3.97 -17.23
N SER A 133 11.71 -3.24 -17.10
CA SER A 133 11.97 -2.05 -17.89
C SER A 133 13.47 -1.88 -18.13
N LEU A 134 13.82 -1.31 -19.27
CA LEU A 134 15.16 -0.85 -19.59
C LEU A 134 15.10 0.65 -19.86
N THR A 135 15.90 1.43 -19.16
CA THR A 135 15.91 2.90 -19.23
C THR A 135 17.29 3.38 -19.66
N TRP A 136 17.33 4.39 -20.53
CA TRP A 136 18.54 5.13 -20.84
C TRP A 136 18.68 6.31 -19.85
N LEU A 137 19.75 6.28 -19.05
CA LEU A 137 20.17 7.34 -18.13
C LEU A 137 21.12 8.30 -18.88
N PHE A 138 20.74 9.57 -18.98
CA PHE A 138 21.55 10.66 -19.56
C PHE A 138 22.45 11.30 -18.51
#